data_AF-A0A8H3LNC1-F1
#
_entry.id   AF-A0A8H3LNC1-F1
#
_cell.length_a   1.000
_cell.length_b   1.000
_cell.length_c   1.000
_cell.angle_alpha   90.00
_cell.angle_beta   90.00
_cell.angle_gamma   90.00
#
_symmetry.space_group_name_H-M   'P 1'
#
loop_
_entity.id
_entity.type
_entity.pdbx_description
1 polymer ?
#
loop_
_entity_poly.entity_id
_entity_poly.type
_entity_poly.pdbx_seq_one_letter_code
_entity_poly.pdbx_strand_id
1 'polypeptide(L)'
;MSRERPSLADVRQQFEPLSIDLRDQSTPRQRCRFCGSDVVDLIDRLKEHLIKYQLTDQTDDETQSTLDKVDIDRKLAKFFYSAGIPFTAIENPYWLDFIQTILPAYNSLNHRNLANNLLDAEYQVEQESVLNFILCLPKLIFYDAKYTESESHTAEYIYNEFKSIIEDIDPSKFAGVLTDNASAMYAFCVEIVKSGLPADILKLDWVERSMNQAKQIVSFFRTHHQAESILLNQLNTITLVQPVETRWETCLDSIQSIRRCKLGLQMSVVQPEVSSKMTHDLKEQILGDLLWANLEALDYFLTPFVKLIRLFESDIPLLSYIYEE
;
A
#
# COMPACT_ATOMS: atom_id res chain seq x y z
N MET A 1 -21.95 38.79 -19.36
CA MET A 1 -23.06 38.09 -18.67
C MET A 1 -22.44 36.94 -17.88
N SER A 2 -22.55 36.99 -16.57
CA SER A 2 -22.05 36.01 -15.60
C SER A 2 -22.67 34.64 -15.85
N ARG A 3 -21.86 33.61 -16.12
CA ARG A 3 -22.33 32.21 -16.16
C ARG A 3 -22.40 31.69 -14.72
N GLU A 4 -23.59 31.73 -14.13
CA GLU A 4 -23.87 31.16 -12.81
C GLU A 4 -23.65 29.63 -12.82
N ARG A 5 -23.18 29.09 -11.70
CA ARG A 5 -23.09 27.64 -11.47
C ARG A 5 -24.51 27.06 -11.38
N PRO A 6 -24.83 25.96 -12.08
CA PRO A 6 -26.17 25.37 -12.02
C PRO A 6 -26.49 24.86 -10.61
N SER A 7 -27.76 24.95 -10.22
CA SER A 7 -28.21 24.64 -8.86
C SER A 7 -28.33 23.13 -8.63
N LEU A 8 -28.30 22.71 -7.36
CA LEU A 8 -28.39 21.29 -6.95
C LEU A 8 -29.69 20.60 -7.42
N ALA A 9 -30.76 21.35 -7.70
CA ALA A 9 -32.03 20.83 -8.20
C ALA A 9 -31.98 20.43 -9.68
N ASP A 10 -31.07 21.05 -10.46
CA ASP A 10 -31.00 20.86 -11.92
C ASP A 10 -30.30 19.55 -12.31
N VAL A 11 -29.37 19.07 -11.46
CA VAL A 11 -28.62 17.82 -11.69
C VAL A 11 -29.53 16.61 -11.62
N ARG A 12 -30.42 16.52 -10.63
CA ARG A 12 -31.29 15.35 -10.42
C ARG A 12 -32.41 15.24 -11.46
N GLN A 13 -32.81 16.34 -12.10
CA GLN A 13 -33.83 16.31 -13.17
C GLN A 13 -33.34 15.56 -14.42
N GLN A 14 -32.02 15.45 -14.59
CA GLN A 14 -31.38 14.78 -15.73
C GLN A 14 -31.31 13.26 -15.58
N PHE A 15 -31.83 12.72 -14.48
CA PHE A 15 -31.83 11.28 -14.17
C PHE A 15 -33.24 10.78 -13.84
N GLU A 16 -33.45 9.48 -13.99
CA GLU A 16 -34.68 8.77 -13.62
C GLU A 16 -34.41 7.80 -12.47
N PRO A 17 -35.15 7.87 -11.35
CA PRO A 17 -34.93 6.96 -10.22
C PRO A 17 -35.32 5.52 -10.59
N LEU A 18 -34.45 4.57 -10.26
CA LEU A 18 -34.72 3.14 -10.46
C LEU A 18 -35.46 2.62 -9.22
N SER A 19 -36.65 2.04 -9.42
CA SER A 19 -37.38 1.38 -8.33
C SER A 19 -36.67 0.08 -7.96
N ILE A 20 -36.29 -0.07 -6.68
CA ILE A 20 -35.67 -1.28 -6.14
C ILE A 20 -36.68 -1.98 -5.21
N ASP A 21 -36.85 -3.29 -5.37
CA ASP A 21 -37.61 -4.13 -4.44
C ASP A 21 -36.95 -4.15 -3.05
N LEU A 22 -37.75 -3.89 -2.02
CA LEU A 22 -37.34 -3.58 -0.63
C LEU A 22 -36.72 -4.75 0.17
N ARG A 23 -35.96 -5.67 -0.44
CA ARG A 23 -35.32 -6.80 0.27
C ARG A 23 -33.79 -6.84 0.24
N ASP A 24 -33.13 -6.07 -0.62
CA ASP A 24 -31.67 -5.96 -0.61
C ASP A 24 -31.22 -4.53 -0.27
N GLN A 25 -30.34 -4.42 0.73
CA GLN A 25 -29.67 -3.17 1.14
C GLN A 25 -28.67 -2.69 0.08
N SER A 26 -29.12 -2.48 -1.15
CA SER A 26 -28.32 -1.89 -2.22
C SER A 26 -28.52 -0.37 -2.24
N THR A 27 -27.43 0.37 -2.30
CA THR A 27 -27.41 1.84 -2.39
C THR A 27 -28.28 2.33 -3.56
N PRO A 28 -29.16 3.33 -3.35
CA PRO A 28 -30.08 3.81 -4.39
C PRO A 28 -29.35 4.33 -5.62
N ARG A 29 -29.87 4.01 -6.82
CA ARG A 29 -29.28 4.37 -8.12
C ARG A 29 -30.31 5.09 -8.99
N GLN A 30 -29.83 5.98 -9.86
CA GLN A 30 -30.61 6.67 -10.86
C GLN A 30 -30.03 6.41 -12.26
N ARG A 31 -30.90 6.30 -13.26
CA ARG A 31 -30.54 6.12 -14.66
C ARG A 31 -30.38 7.46 -15.36
N CYS A 32 -29.26 7.66 -16.04
CA CYS A 32 -29.01 8.87 -16.84
C CYS A 32 -29.95 8.91 -18.05
N ARG A 33 -30.63 10.04 -18.26
CA ARG A 33 -31.55 10.22 -19.40
C ARG A 33 -30.85 10.34 -20.76
N PHE A 34 -29.55 10.68 -20.78
CA PHE A 34 -28.80 10.91 -22.02
C PHE A 34 -28.08 9.66 -22.53
N CYS A 35 -27.38 8.94 -21.65
CA CYS A 35 -26.61 7.75 -22.03
C CYS A 35 -27.19 6.42 -21.51
N GLY A 36 -28.27 6.45 -20.72
CA GLY A 36 -28.92 5.26 -20.18
C GLY A 36 -28.16 4.52 -19.07
N SER A 37 -27.02 5.03 -18.60
CA SER A 37 -26.19 4.39 -17.57
C SER A 37 -26.76 4.55 -16.15
N ASP A 38 -26.59 3.51 -15.31
CA ASP A 38 -27.07 3.49 -13.92
C ASP A 38 -26.01 4.01 -12.94
N VAL A 39 -26.26 5.20 -12.38
CA VAL A 39 -25.34 5.94 -11.50
C VAL A 39 -25.87 5.93 -10.07
N VAL A 40 -24.99 5.83 -9.09
CA VAL A 40 -25.38 5.91 -7.66
C VAL A 40 -25.98 7.29 -7.37
N ASP A 41 -27.08 7.37 -6.61
CA ASP A 41 -27.77 8.63 -6.23
C ASP A 41 -26.97 9.41 -5.18
N LEU A 42 -25.75 9.78 -5.55
CA LEU A 42 -24.88 10.70 -4.84
C LEU A 42 -24.62 11.88 -5.77
N ILE A 43 -24.94 13.09 -5.31
CA ILE A 43 -24.92 14.30 -6.14
C ILE A 43 -23.56 14.53 -6.83
N ASP A 44 -22.45 14.26 -6.16
CA ASP A 44 -21.12 14.47 -6.74
C ASP A 44 -20.83 13.46 -7.86
N ARG A 45 -21.26 12.20 -7.70
CA ARG A 45 -21.16 11.16 -8.73
C ARG A 45 -22.04 11.47 -9.95
N LEU A 46 -23.24 12.00 -9.72
CA LEU A 46 -24.14 12.45 -10.79
C LEU A 46 -23.53 13.63 -11.56
N LYS A 47 -22.91 14.59 -10.87
CA LYS A 47 -22.19 15.72 -11.50
C LYS A 47 -20.97 15.26 -12.31
N GLU A 48 -20.12 14.40 -11.75
CA GLU A 48 -18.97 13.83 -12.46
C GLU A 48 -19.41 13.07 -13.71
N HIS A 49 -20.50 12.30 -13.62
CA HIS A 49 -21.05 11.59 -14.76
C HIS A 49 -21.55 12.54 -15.86
N LEU A 50 -22.27 13.61 -15.51
CA LEU A 50 -22.73 14.61 -16.50
C LEU A 50 -21.55 15.36 -17.14
N ILE A 51 -20.52 15.72 -16.37
CA ILE A 51 -19.30 16.35 -16.91
C ILE A 51 -18.62 15.40 -17.88
N LYS A 52 -18.47 14.12 -17.49
CA LYS A 52 -17.87 13.10 -18.35
C LYS A 52 -18.68 12.86 -19.62
N TYR A 53 -20.01 12.85 -19.52
CA TYR A 53 -20.91 12.75 -20.67
C TYR A 53 -20.79 13.98 -21.59
N GLN A 54 -20.76 15.20 -21.04
CA GLN A 54 -20.56 16.44 -21.82
C GLN A 54 -19.17 16.52 -22.48
N LEU A 55 -18.18 15.82 -21.94
CA LEU A 55 -16.87 15.66 -22.56
C LEU A 55 -16.86 14.61 -23.67
N THR A 56 -17.79 13.64 -23.64
CA THR A 56 -17.94 12.60 -24.69
C THR A 56 -18.95 12.98 -25.77
N ASP A 57 -19.92 13.85 -25.51
CA ASP A 57 -20.99 14.25 -26.46
C ASP A 57 -20.65 15.50 -27.28
N GLN A 58 -19.37 15.90 -27.30
CA GLN A 58 -18.84 16.87 -28.27
C GLN A 58 -18.21 16.18 -29.50
N THR A 59 -18.38 14.87 -29.61
CA THR A 59 -18.23 14.14 -30.88
C THR A 59 -19.63 13.81 -31.38
N ASP A 60 -19.99 14.38 -32.52
CA ASP A 60 -21.19 14.09 -33.34
C ASP A 60 -22.31 15.15 -33.26
N ASP A 61 -22.11 16.31 -33.90
CA ASP A 61 -22.83 16.57 -35.15
C ASP A 61 -22.23 17.74 -35.98
N GLU A 62 -22.34 17.59 -37.31
CA GLU A 62 -22.11 18.59 -38.38
C GLU A 62 -20.66 18.90 -38.85
N THR A 63 -20.15 17.99 -39.70
CA THR A 63 -19.37 18.19 -40.94
C THR A 63 -18.66 19.55 -41.19
N GLN A 64 -17.34 19.61 -41.00
CA GLN A 64 -16.36 19.99 -42.05
C GLN A 64 -14.89 19.78 -41.61
N SER A 65 -14.13 19.03 -42.41
CA SER A 65 -12.65 18.88 -42.46
C SER A 65 -11.78 19.74 -41.51
N THR A 66 -11.34 19.20 -40.38
CA THR A 66 -10.27 19.82 -39.59
C THR A 66 -9.15 18.82 -39.39
N LEU A 67 -7.91 19.22 -39.70
CA LEU A 67 -6.73 18.48 -39.26
C LEU A 67 -6.87 18.18 -37.76
N ASP A 68 -6.44 16.99 -37.33
CA ASP A 68 -6.56 16.54 -35.95
C ASP A 68 -5.91 17.55 -34.98
N LYS A 69 -6.74 18.44 -34.42
CA LYS A 69 -6.30 19.57 -33.60
C LYS A 69 -5.49 19.08 -32.40
N VAL A 70 -5.85 17.91 -31.86
CA VAL A 70 -5.15 17.28 -30.74
C VAL A 70 -3.73 16.90 -31.14
N ASP A 71 -3.53 16.37 -32.35
CA ASP A 71 -2.20 16.03 -32.87
C ASP A 71 -1.36 17.28 -33.14
N ILE A 72 -1.97 18.36 -33.67
CA ILE A 72 -1.30 19.65 -33.88
C ILE A 72 -0.87 20.26 -32.54
N ASP A 73 -1.78 20.30 -31.57
CA ASP A 73 -1.53 20.83 -30.22
C ASP A 73 -0.38 20.08 -29.55
N ARG A 74 -0.35 18.74 -29.68
CA ARG A 74 0.73 17.89 -29.17
C ARG A 74 2.07 18.18 -29.84
N LYS A 75 2.12 18.24 -31.17
CA LYS A 75 3.36 18.53 -31.92
C LYS A 75 3.90 19.92 -31.61
N LEU A 76 3.01 20.90 -31.48
CA LEU A 76 3.36 22.25 -31.10
C LEU A 76 3.91 22.30 -29.68
N ALA A 77 3.29 21.59 -28.74
CA ALA A 77 3.76 21.48 -27.36
C ALA A 77 5.17 20.88 -27.28
N LYS A 78 5.43 19.77 -27.99
CA LYS A 78 6.77 19.13 -28.06
C LYS A 78 7.85 20.10 -28.56
N PHE A 79 7.54 20.95 -29.54
CA PHE A 79 8.48 21.97 -30.01
C PHE A 79 8.83 22.97 -28.91
N PHE A 80 7.82 23.49 -28.20
CA PHE A 80 8.05 24.44 -27.10
C PHE A 80 8.87 23.83 -25.96
N TYR A 81 8.60 22.57 -25.60
CA TYR A 81 9.33 21.89 -24.51
C TYR A 81 10.77 21.58 -24.91
N SER A 82 10.98 20.97 -26.07
CA SER A 82 12.32 20.58 -26.55
C SER A 82 13.25 21.78 -26.80
N ALA A 83 12.70 22.91 -27.22
CA ALA A 83 13.47 24.13 -27.48
C ALA A 83 13.59 25.06 -26.25
N GLY A 84 12.99 24.70 -25.11
CA GLY A 84 13.02 25.51 -23.88
C GLY A 84 12.39 26.90 -24.06
N ILE A 85 11.35 27.01 -24.90
CA ILE A 85 10.71 28.28 -25.23
C ILE A 85 9.77 28.69 -24.07
N PRO A 86 9.85 29.93 -23.54
CA PRO A 86 8.94 30.41 -22.52
C PRO A 86 7.47 30.27 -22.96
N PHE A 87 6.61 29.71 -22.10
CA PHE A 87 5.21 29.43 -22.46
C PHE A 87 4.41 30.67 -22.87
N THR A 88 4.80 31.85 -22.41
CA THR A 88 4.20 33.12 -22.81
C THR A 88 4.41 33.46 -24.29
N ALA A 89 5.42 32.85 -24.94
CA ALA A 89 5.71 33.10 -26.35
C ALA A 89 4.59 32.57 -27.27
N ILE A 90 3.78 31.61 -26.83
CA ILE A 90 2.66 31.06 -27.62
C ILE A 90 1.52 32.07 -27.81
N GLU A 91 1.47 33.11 -26.99
CA GLU A 91 0.49 34.21 -27.06
C GLU A 91 1.08 35.49 -27.66
N ASN A 92 2.33 35.44 -28.13
CA ASN A 92 2.95 36.58 -28.78
C ASN A 92 2.18 36.96 -30.06
N PRO A 93 1.85 38.24 -30.28
CA PRO A 93 1.03 38.65 -31.43
C PRO A 93 1.66 38.33 -32.78
N TYR A 94 2.99 38.36 -32.92
CA TYR A 94 3.67 37.98 -34.15
C TYR A 94 3.65 36.48 -34.39
N TRP A 95 3.70 35.69 -33.31
CA TRP A 95 3.55 34.24 -33.39
C TRP A 95 2.12 33.86 -33.81
N LEU A 96 1.11 34.51 -33.22
CA LEU A 96 -0.29 34.29 -33.57
C LEU A 96 -0.58 34.67 -35.02
N ASP A 97 -0.06 35.80 -35.49
CA ASP A 97 -0.17 36.24 -36.89
C ASP A 97 0.49 35.24 -37.86
N PHE A 98 1.68 34.74 -37.51
CA PHE A 98 2.36 33.68 -38.25
C PHE A 98 1.53 32.38 -38.33
N ILE A 99 1.00 31.91 -37.21
CA ILE A 99 0.19 30.69 -37.15
C ILE A 99 -1.14 30.86 -37.89
N GLN A 100 -1.80 32.02 -37.77
CA GLN A 100 -3.03 32.31 -38.51
C GLN A 100 -2.79 32.43 -40.02
N THR A 101 -1.60 32.85 -40.44
CA THR A 101 -1.21 32.88 -41.85
C THR A 101 -1.03 31.48 -42.43
N ILE A 102 -0.42 30.56 -41.67
CA ILE A 102 -0.17 29.17 -42.14
C ILE A 102 -1.42 28.30 -41.98
N LEU A 103 -2.15 28.44 -40.88
CA LEU A 103 -3.33 27.65 -40.52
C LEU A 103 -4.48 28.55 -40.06
N PRO A 104 -5.22 29.21 -40.98
CA PRO A 104 -6.26 30.18 -40.62
C PRO A 104 -7.42 29.61 -39.79
N ALA A 105 -7.70 28.31 -39.91
CA ALA A 105 -8.76 27.62 -39.17
C ALA A 105 -8.31 27.08 -37.80
N TYR A 106 -7.02 27.17 -37.47
CA TYR A 106 -6.47 26.66 -36.22
C TYR A 106 -6.54 27.70 -35.11
N ASN A 107 -7.15 27.32 -33.99
CA ASN A 107 -7.19 28.13 -32.78
C ASN A 107 -6.02 27.75 -31.87
N SER A 108 -5.02 28.62 -31.79
CA SER A 108 -3.80 28.40 -31.01
C SER A 108 -4.07 28.14 -29.54
N LEU A 109 -3.21 27.31 -28.94
CA LEU A 109 -3.14 27.10 -27.50
C LEU A 109 -2.80 28.40 -26.76
N ASN A 110 -3.23 28.46 -25.50
CA ASN A 110 -2.81 29.49 -24.55
C ASN A 110 -1.70 28.96 -23.63
N HIS A 111 -0.99 29.85 -22.95
CA HIS A 111 0.14 29.47 -22.09
C HIS A 111 -0.25 28.51 -20.96
N ARG A 112 -1.51 28.57 -20.48
CA ARG A 112 -2.01 27.68 -19.40
C ARG A 112 -2.22 26.26 -19.89
N ASN A 113 -2.75 26.09 -21.09
CA ASN A 113 -2.95 24.77 -21.69
C ASN A 113 -1.60 24.09 -21.92
N LEU A 114 -0.60 24.87 -22.38
CA LEU A 114 0.77 24.43 -22.56
C LEU A 114 1.46 24.10 -21.21
N ALA A 115 1.21 24.87 -20.15
CA ALA A 115 1.86 24.66 -18.86
C ALA A 115 1.23 23.58 -17.97
N ASN A 116 -0.04 23.23 -18.21
CA ASN A 116 -0.79 22.28 -17.38
C ASN A 116 -0.90 20.92 -18.09
N ASN A 117 -2.13 20.51 -18.43
CA ASN A 117 -2.45 19.16 -18.91
C ASN A 117 -1.58 18.68 -20.09
N LEU A 118 -1.14 19.55 -21.00
CA LEU A 118 -0.27 19.14 -22.12
C LEU A 118 1.17 18.87 -21.69
N LEU A 119 1.68 19.60 -20.69
CA LEU A 119 3.01 19.34 -20.16
C LEU A 119 3.00 18.04 -19.36
N ASP A 120 2.01 17.85 -18.50
CA ASP A 120 1.87 16.61 -17.72
C ASP A 120 1.65 15.40 -18.63
N ALA A 121 0.80 15.51 -19.66
CA ALA A 121 0.56 14.44 -20.60
C ALA A 121 1.80 14.09 -21.43
N GLU A 122 2.55 15.10 -21.90
CA GLU A 122 3.78 14.86 -22.66
C GLU A 122 4.90 14.33 -21.76
N TYR A 123 5.01 14.85 -20.54
CA TYR A 123 5.93 14.34 -19.53
C TYR A 123 5.64 12.89 -19.17
N GLN A 124 4.38 12.47 -19.07
CA GLN A 124 4.01 11.06 -18.85
C GLN A 124 4.30 10.17 -20.05
N VAL A 125 4.20 10.68 -21.28
CA VAL A 125 4.52 9.94 -22.51
C VAL A 125 6.04 9.78 -22.68
N GLU A 126 6.80 10.81 -22.34
CA GLU A 126 8.27 10.84 -22.43
C GLU A 126 8.94 10.37 -21.12
N GLN A 127 8.17 10.05 -20.07
CA GLN A 127 8.68 9.41 -18.86
C GLN A 127 9.10 8.00 -19.22
N GLU A 128 10.37 7.86 -19.57
CA GLU A 128 11.05 6.58 -19.46
C GLU A 128 11.06 6.23 -17.97
N SER A 129 10.29 5.22 -17.60
CA SER A 129 10.32 4.70 -16.25
C SER A 129 11.66 3.98 -16.08
N VAL A 130 12.54 4.50 -15.23
CA VAL A 130 13.91 4.00 -15.05
C VAL A 130 14.15 3.68 -13.58
N LEU A 131 14.66 2.48 -13.30
CA LEU A 131 15.17 2.10 -12.00
C LEU A 131 16.69 2.24 -11.99
N ASN A 132 17.19 3.10 -11.11
CA ASN A 132 18.62 3.28 -10.90
C ASN A 132 19.08 2.51 -9.66
N PHE A 133 20.07 1.64 -9.84
CA PHE A 133 20.67 0.86 -8.76
C PHE A 133 22.03 1.46 -8.40
N ILE A 134 22.22 1.77 -7.12
CA ILE A 134 23.44 2.38 -6.60
C ILE A 134 23.95 1.54 -5.43
N LEU A 135 25.22 1.16 -5.47
CA LEU A 135 25.88 0.48 -4.35
C LEU A 135 26.44 1.51 -3.38
N CYS A 136 25.88 1.52 -2.17
CA CYS A 136 26.27 2.40 -1.06
C CYS A 136 27.49 1.87 -0.31
N LEU A 137 28.65 1.88 -0.97
CA LEU A 137 29.96 1.63 -0.36
C LEU A 137 30.53 2.96 0.21
N PRO A 138 31.67 2.97 0.93
CA PRO A 138 32.32 4.22 1.35
C PRO A 138 32.55 5.22 0.22
N LYS A 139 32.57 4.73 -1.02
CA LYS A 139 32.42 5.51 -2.25
C LYS A 139 31.22 4.98 -3.02
N LEU A 140 30.27 5.85 -3.37
CA LEU A 140 29.09 5.49 -4.15
C LEU A 140 29.49 4.97 -5.54
N ILE A 141 28.92 3.83 -5.94
CA ILE A 141 29.10 3.25 -7.26
C ILE A 141 27.73 3.11 -7.91
N PHE A 142 27.55 3.72 -9.08
CA PHE A 142 26.40 3.44 -9.93
C PHE A 142 26.55 2.03 -10.49
N TYR A 143 25.58 1.17 -10.18
CA TYR A 143 25.62 -0.24 -10.56
C TYR A 143 24.97 -0.46 -11.92
N ASP A 144 23.71 -0.03 -12.06
CA ASP A 144 22.94 -0.26 -13.27
C ASP A 144 21.75 0.72 -13.36
N ALA A 145 21.25 0.94 -14.58
CA ALA A 145 19.96 1.60 -14.84
C ALA A 145 19.11 0.70 -15.73
N LYS A 146 17.94 0.30 -15.23
CA LYS A 146 16.96 -0.49 -15.97
C LYS A 146 15.81 0.39 -16.46
N TYR A 147 15.69 0.47 -17.77
CA TYR A 147 14.58 1.12 -18.45
C TYR A 147 13.40 0.15 -18.47
N THR A 148 12.41 0.44 -17.65
CA THR A 148 11.14 -0.27 -17.60
C THR A 148 10.19 0.47 -18.52
N GLU A 149 9.99 0.01 -19.74
CA GLU A 149 9.13 0.70 -20.71
C GLU A 149 7.66 0.69 -20.24
N SER A 150 6.96 -0.43 -20.47
CA SER A 150 5.53 -0.60 -20.11
C SER A 150 5.29 -1.36 -18.80
N GLU A 151 6.34 -1.89 -18.17
CA GLU A 151 6.23 -2.62 -16.91
C GLU A 151 5.99 -1.64 -15.77
N SER A 152 4.85 -1.80 -15.08
CA SER A 152 4.57 -1.02 -13.88
C SER A 152 5.61 -1.36 -12.81
N HIS A 153 6.22 -0.33 -12.20
CA HIS A 153 7.03 -0.45 -10.98
C HIS A 153 6.19 -0.93 -9.80
N THR A 154 5.75 -2.18 -9.83
CA THR A 154 5.12 -2.82 -8.68
C THR A 154 6.17 -3.17 -7.65
N ALA A 155 5.75 -3.30 -6.38
CA ALA A 155 6.61 -3.77 -5.30
C ALA A 155 7.27 -5.12 -5.65
N GLU A 156 6.52 -6.03 -6.27
CA GLU A 156 6.99 -7.35 -6.69
C GLU A 156 8.05 -7.28 -7.79
N TYR A 157 7.88 -6.40 -8.79
CA TYR A 157 8.87 -6.21 -9.85
C TYR A 157 10.19 -5.70 -9.27
N ILE A 158 10.12 -4.64 -8.45
CA ILE A 158 11.28 -4.06 -7.77
C ILE A 158 11.96 -5.10 -6.86
N TYR A 159 11.17 -5.95 -6.19
CA TYR A 159 11.70 -7.03 -5.35
C TYR A 159 12.54 -8.04 -6.13
N ASN A 160 12.01 -8.54 -7.25
CA ASN A 160 12.72 -9.51 -8.08
C ASN A 160 14.01 -8.92 -8.66
N GLU A 161 13.99 -7.64 -9.00
CA GLU A 161 15.15 -6.91 -9.48
C GLU A 161 16.26 -6.79 -8.41
N PHE A 162 15.92 -6.30 -7.21
CA PHE A 162 16.88 -6.27 -6.11
C PHE A 162 17.39 -7.67 -5.74
N LYS A 163 16.51 -8.67 -5.72
CA LYS A 163 16.88 -10.05 -5.43
C LYS A 163 17.93 -10.58 -6.41
N SER A 164 17.71 -10.39 -7.71
CA SER A 164 18.68 -10.78 -8.75
C SER A 164 20.04 -10.12 -8.52
N ILE A 165 20.06 -8.81 -8.27
CA ILE A 165 21.31 -8.05 -8.05
C ILE A 165 22.06 -8.53 -6.80
N ILE A 166 21.33 -8.79 -5.72
CA ILE A 166 21.90 -9.26 -4.46
C ILE A 166 22.48 -10.68 -4.62
N GLU A 167 21.76 -11.56 -5.30
CA GLU A 167 22.21 -12.92 -5.60
C GLU A 167 23.45 -12.93 -6.51
N ASP A 168 23.52 -12.04 -7.50
CA ASP A 168 24.66 -11.91 -8.42
C ASP A 168 25.96 -11.45 -7.72
N ILE A 169 25.86 -10.55 -6.74
CA ILE A 169 27.04 -10.00 -6.04
C ILE A 169 27.50 -10.91 -4.89
N ASP A 170 26.54 -11.52 -4.17
CA ASP A 170 26.62 -12.29 -2.91
C ASP A 170 25.82 -11.59 -1.78
N PRO A 171 24.75 -12.21 -1.26
CA PRO A 171 23.93 -11.67 -0.17
C PRO A 171 24.73 -11.31 1.09
N SER A 172 25.83 -12.02 1.39
CA SER A 172 26.62 -11.80 2.61
C SER A 172 27.38 -10.46 2.62
N LYS A 173 27.44 -9.76 1.48
CA LYS A 173 28.11 -8.46 1.33
C LYS A 173 27.19 -7.27 1.53
N PHE A 174 25.89 -7.49 1.68
CA PHE A 174 24.90 -6.42 1.85
C PHE A 174 24.50 -6.25 3.31
N ALA A 175 24.47 -4.99 3.76
CA ALA A 175 23.93 -4.63 5.07
C ALA A 175 22.44 -4.25 5.01
N GLY A 176 21.95 -3.82 3.85
CA GLY A 176 20.55 -3.42 3.65
C GLY A 176 20.29 -2.82 2.28
N VAL A 177 19.02 -2.55 1.99
CA VAL A 177 18.53 -1.88 0.78
C VAL A 177 17.96 -0.53 1.17
N LEU A 178 18.27 0.51 0.38
CA LEU A 178 17.77 1.88 0.55
C LEU A 178 16.97 2.25 -0.70
N THR A 179 15.74 2.72 -0.50
CA THR A 179 14.87 3.17 -1.58
C THR A 179 14.39 4.59 -1.34
N ASP A 180 13.87 5.23 -2.37
CA ASP A 180 13.20 6.52 -2.22
C ASP A 180 11.80 6.35 -1.57
N ASN A 181 11.11 7.48 -1.38
CA ASN A 181 9.79 7.53 -0.75
C ASN A 181 8.63 7.36 -1.76
N ALA A 182 8.87 6.80 -2.95
CA ALA A 182 7.79 6.48 -3.87
C ALA A 182 6.87 5.39 -3.27
N SER A 183 5.58 5.43 -3.58
CA SER A 183 4.59 4.48 -3.03
C SER A 183 4.93 3.01 -3.33
N ALA A 184 5.46 2.74 -4.52
CA ALA A 184 5.95 1.42 -4.93
C ALA A 184 7.16 0.96 -4.09
N MET A 185 8.09 1.85 -3.81
CA MET A 185 9.29 1.59 -3.01
C MET A 185 8.94 1.36 -1.54
N TYR A 186 7.97 2.10 -1.01
CA TYR A 186 7.41 1.85 0.33
C TYR A 186 6.78 0.46 0.43
N ALA A 187 5.95 0.09 -0.55
CA ALA A 187 5.32 -1.23 -0.59
C ALA A 187 6.36 -2.37 -0.66
N PHE A 188 7.42 -2.18 -1.46
CA PHE A 188 8.58 -3.08 -1.54
C PHE A 188 9.29 -3.24 -0.18
N CYS A 189 9.61 -2.14 0.51
CA CYS A 189 10.28 -2.19 1.81
C CYS A 189 9.45 -2.97 2.84
N VAL A 190 8.14 -2.72 2.88
CA VAL A 190 7.20 -3.45 3.74
C VAL A 190 7.18 -4.94 3.40
N GLU A 191 7.24 -5.31 2.12
CA GLU A 191 7.23 -6.69 1.66
C GLU A 191 8.53 -7.44 1.99
N ILE A 192 9.70 -6.81 1.88
CA ILE A 192 10.99 -7.37 2.36
C ILE A 192 10.96 -7.63 3.85
N VAL A 193 10.54 -6.64 4.63
CA VAL A 193 10.50 -6.76 6.10
C VAL A 193 9.55 -7.88 6.53
N LYS A 194 8.45 -8.08 5.82
CA LYS A 194 7.51 -9.19 6.06
C LYS A 194 8.07 -10.56 5.64
N SER A 195 8.91 -10.62 4.61
CA SER A 195 9.30 -11.88 3.95
C SER A 195 10.68 -12.44 4.32
N GLY A 196 11.66 -11.59 4.67
CA GLY A 196 13.09 -11.96 4.66
C GLY A 196 13.67 -12.50 5.97
N LEU A 197 14.19 -11.61 6.83
CA LEU A 197 14.81 -11.98 8.12
C LEU A 197 13.89 -12.82 9.03
N PRO A 198 12.58 -12.52 9.06
CA PRO A 198 11.63 -13.15 9.94
C PRO A 198 11.40 -14.67 9.84
N ALA A 199 11.22 -15.17 8.62
CA ALA A 199 10.76 -16.53 8.43
C ALA A 199 11.84 -17.55 8.78
N ASP A 200 13.11 -17.20 8.60
CA ASP A 200 14.23 -18.13 8.81
C ASP A 200 14.64 -18.25 10.28
N ILE A 201 14.49 -17.18 11.07
CA ILE A 201 14.71 -17.25 12.52
C ILE A 201 13.66 -18.15 13.19
N LEU A 202 12.40 -18.08 12.75
CA LEU A 202 11.35 -18.95 13.27
C LEU A 202 11.57 -20.44 12.94
N LYS A 203 12.39 -20.75 11.91
CA LYS A 203 12.80 -22.12 11.55
C LYS A 203 13.97 -22.64 12.38
N LEU A 204 14.62 -21.83 13.22
CA LEU A 204 15.65 -22.33 14.12
C LEU A 204 15.03 -23.37 15.07
N ASP A 205 15.62 -24.56 15.17
CA ASP A 205 15.07 -25.70 15.91
C ASP A 205 14.61 -25.37 17.33
N TRP A 206 15.33 -24.50 18.03
CA TRP A 206 14.99 -24.11 19.40
C TRP A 206 13.82 -23.11 19.45
N VAL A 207 13.71 -22.22 18.45
CA VAL A 207 12.61 -21.26 18.29
C VAL A 207 11.34 -22.01 17.93
N GLU A 208 11.40 -22.87 16.92
CA GLU A 208 10.27 -23.68 16.47
C GLU A 208 9.71 -24.54 17.61
N ARG A 209 10.60 -25.22 18.35
CA ARG A 209 10.20 -26.00 19.54
C ARG A 209 9.49 -25.14 20.58
N SER A 210 10.05 -23.98 20.92
CA SER A 210 9.47 -23.08 21.92
C SER A 210 8.11 -22.53 21.48
N MET A 211 7.96 -22.20 20.19
CA MET A 211 6.69 -21.75 19.62
C MET A 211 5.64 -22.86 19.58
N ASN A 212 6.03 -24.10 19.32
CA ASN A 212 5.13 -25.25 19.39
C ASN A 212 4.67 -25.53 20.83
N GLN A 213 5.55 -25.37 21.82
CA GLN A 213 5.16 -25.43 23.24
C GLN A 213 4.16 -24.33 23.59
N ALA A 214 4.43 -23.09 23.17
CA ALA A 214 3.49 -21.97 23.35
C ALA A 214 2.11 -22.25 22.73
N LYS A 215 2.07 -22.79 21.50
CA LYS A 215 0.82 -23.21 20.83
C LYS A 215 0.06 -24.26 21.64
N GLN A 216 0.74 -25.27 22.16
CA GLN A 216 0.12 -26.34 22.94
C GLN A 216 -0.52 -25.79 24.22
N ILE A 217 0.16 -24.88 24.93
CA ILE A 217 -0.39 -24.23 26.14
C ILE A 217 -1.65 -23.44 25.79
N VAL A 218 -1.58 -22.57 24.79
CA VAL A 218 -2.74 -21.73 24.41
C VAL A 218 -3.90 -22.59 23.93
N SER A 219 -3.63 -23.60 23.10
CA SER A 219 -4.65 -24.53 22.61
C SER A 219 -5.34 -25.26 23.75
N PHE A 220 -4.59 -25.80 24.71
CA PHE A 220 -5.15 -26.50 25.85
C PHE A 220 -6.09 -25.61 26.67
N PHE A 221 -5.63 -24.41 27.07
CA PHE A 221 -6.43 -23.54 27.91
C PHE A 221 -7.66 -22.98 27.19
N ARG A 222 -7.58 -22.66 25.89
CA ARG A 222 -8.76 -22.21 25.11
C ARG A 222 -9.77 -23.32 24.84
N THR A 223 -9.33 -24.57 24.69
CA THR A 223 -10.24 -25.69 24.42
C THR A 223 -10.93 -26.20 25.68
N HIS A 224 -10.30 -26.02 26.84
CA HIS A 224 -10.82 -26.49 28.12
C HIS A 224 -11.41 -25.34 28.93
N HIS A 225 -12.69 -25.05 28.75
CA HIS A 225 -13.41 -23.95 29.41
C HIS A 225 -13.22 -23.90 30.94
N GLN A 226 -13.09 -25.04 31.61
CA GLN A 226 -12.79 -25.08 33.06
C GLN A 226 -11.38 -24.56 33.35
N ALA A 227 -10.37 -25.00 32.59
CA ALA A 227 -8.99 -24.53 32.73
C ALA A 227 -8.88 -23.04 32.39
N GLU A 228 -9.59 -22.58 31.36
CA GLU A 228 -9.67 -21.16 31.00
C GLU A 228 -10.26 -20.31 32.13
N SER A 229 -11.40 -20.73 32.69
CA SER A 229 -12.06 -20.01 33.77
C SER A 229 -11.20 -19.95 35.03
N ILE A 230 -10.52 -21.05 35.37
CA ILE A 230 -9.58 -21.09 36.50
C ILE A 230 -8.43 -20.09 36.28
N LEU A 231 -7.85 -20.09 35.08
CA LEU A 231 -6.75 -19.18 34.74
C LEU A 231 -7.20 -17.71 34.80
N LEU A 232 -8.38 -17.38 34.26
CA LEU A 232 -8.94 -16.03 34.27
C LEU A 232 -9.26 -15.52 35.68
N ASN A 233 -9.81 -16.39 36.53
CA ASN A 233 -10.12 -16.07 37.92
C ASN A 233 -8.85 -15.83 38.77
N GLN A 234 -7.72 -16.44 38.40
CA GLN A 234 -6.46 -16.26 39.10
C GLN A 234 -5.72 -14.97 38.74
N LEU A 235 -5.97 -14.39 37.55
CA LEU A 235 -5.11 -13.35 36.98
C LEU A 235 -5.81 -12.02 36.61
N ASN A 236 -7.09 -11.84 36.95
CA ASN A 236 -7.84 -10.60 36.69
C ASN A 236 -7.61 -10.06 35.26
N THR A 237 -8.14 -10.77 34.26
CA THR A 237 -8.39 -10.33 32.85
C THR A 237 -7.33 -10.54 31.76
N ILE A 238 -6.21 -11.23 31.99
CA ILE A 238 -5.25 -11.52 30.91
C ILE A 238 -5.65 -12.78 30.14
N THR A 239 -6.09 -12.62 28.90
CA THR A 239 -6.39 -13.73 27.98
C THR A 239 -5.13 -14.17 27.23
N LEU A 240 -4.94 -15.48 27.04
CA LEU A 240 -3.85 -16.00 26.22
C LEU A 240 -4.06 -15.66 24.75
N VAL A 241 -3.00 -15.19 24.08
CA VAL A 241 -2.98 -14.88 22.65
C VAL A 241 -2.44 -16.06 21.87
N GLN A 242 -3.13 -16.47 20.80
CA GLN A 242 -2.69 -17.57 19.95
C GLN A 242 -1.65 -17.08 18.95
N PRO A 243 -0.51 -17.78 18.80
CA PRO A 243 0.51 -17.38 17.85
C PRO A 243 0.04 -17.72 16.42
N VAL A 244 0.17 -16.76 15.51
CA VAL A 244 -0.04 -16.94 14.07
C VAL A 244 1.33 -17.08 13.42
N GLU A 245 1.57 -18.18 12.70
CA GLU A 245 2.90 -18.57 12.19
C GLU A 245 3.54 -17.55 11.23
N THR A 246 2.76 -16.64 10.66
CA THR A 246 3.20 -15.70 9.62
C THR A 246 3.31 -14.25 10.10
N ARG A 247 3.12 -13.94 11.39
CA ARG A 247 3.16 -12.55 11.89
C ARG A 247 3.85 -12.40 13.24
N TRP A 248 4.96 -11.65 13.21
CA TRP A 248 5.92 -11.49 14.30
C TRP A 248 5.36 -10.82 15.55
N GLU A 249 4.52 -9.82 15.34
CA GLU A 249 3.79 -9.16 16.40
C GLU A 249 2.91 -10.16 17.16
N THR A 250 2.19 -11.03 16.45
CA THR A 250 1.32 -12.03 17.08
C THR A 250 2.11 -13.12 17.79
N CYS A 251 3.30 -13.49 17.28
CA CYS A 251 4.22 -14.38 18.00
C CYS A 251 4.72 -13.74 19.30
N LEU A 252 5.17 -12.49 19.26
CA LEU A 252 5.63 -11.75 20.44
C LEU A 252 4.50 -11.56 21.45
N ASP A 253 3.31 -11.14 21.01
CA ASP A 253 2.14 -10.98 21.86
C ASP A 253 1.74 -12.30 22.53
N SER A 254 1.83 -13.41 21.81
CA SER A 254 1.59 -14.75 22.37
C SER A 254 2.59 -15.09 23.46
N ILE A 255 3.89 -14.94 23.20
CA ILE A 255 4.95 -15.19 24.19
C ILE A 255 4.75 -14.30 25.42
N GLN A 256 4.54 -13.00 25.23
CA GLN A 256 4.33 -12.06 26.33
C GLN A 256 3.06 -12.38 27.13
N SER A 257 1.97 -12.81 26.48
CA SER A 257 0.75 -13.23 27.18
C SER A 257 0.99 -14.45 28.07
N ILE A 258 1.72 -15.46 27.56
CA ILE A 258 2.07 -16.67 28.32
C ILE A 258 2.98 -16.31 29.50
N ARG A 259 4.01 -15.48 29.26
CA ARG A 259 4.94 -15.01 30.30
C ARG A 259 4.21 -14.26 31.42
N ARG A 260 3.31 -13.34 31.07
CA ARG A 260 2.47 -12.61 32.05
C ARG A 260 1.60 -13.56 32.86
N CYS A 261 1.17 -14.66 32.26
CA CYS A 261 0.36 -15.68 32.91
C CYS A 261 1.15 -16.78 33.63
N LYS A 262 2.50 -16.70 33.74
CA LYS A 262 3.34 -17.78 34.31
C LYS A 262 2.81 -18.34 35.62
N LEU A 263 2.58 -17.47 36.61
CA LEU A 263 2.13 -17.89 37.94
C LEU A 263 0.75 -18.56 37.90
N GLY A 264 -0.22 -17.96 37.18
CA GLY A 264 -1.55 -18.52 37.04
C GLY A 264 -1.56 -19.84 36.27
N LEU A 265 -0.72 -19.99 35.25
CA LEU A 265 -0.54 -21.25 34.53
C LEU A 265 0.00 -22.33 35.47
N GLN A 266 1.05 -22.03 36.23
CA GLN A 266 1.65 -22.97 37.20
C GLN A 266 0.66 -23.36 38.31
N MET A 267 -0.14 -22.42 38.82
CA MET A 267 -1.17 -22.72 39.81
C MET A 267 -2.34 -23.53 39.21
N SER A 268 -2.75 -23.21 37.98
CA SER A 268 -3.86 -23.88 37.30
C SER A 268 -3.57 -25.34 37.01
N VAL A 269 -2.37 -25.68 36.53
CA VAL A 269 -2.03 -27.07 36.14
C VAL A 269 -1.89 -28.04 37.32
N VAL A 270 -1.78 -27.52 38.54
CA VAL A 270 -1.75 -28.32 39.77
C VAL A 270 -3.16 -28.64 40.26
N GLN A 271 -4.19 -27.90 39.82
CA GLN A 271 -5.56 -28.15 40.22
C GLN A 271 -6.07 -29.50 39.65
N PRO A 272 -6.77 -30.32 40.45
CA PRO A 272 -7.24 -31.64 40.01
C PRO A 272 -8.09 -31.61 38.72
N GLU A 273 -8.90 -30.57 38.56
CA GLU A 273 -9.82 -30.36 37.44
C GLU A 273 -9.09 -30.17 36.10
N VAL A 274 -7.89 -29.58 36.16
CA VAL A 274 -7.03 -29.31 34.99
C VAL A 274 -6.00 -30.42 34.82
N SER A 275 -5.37 -30.85 35.91
CA SER A 275 -4.32 -31.87 35.91
C SER A 275 -4.81 -33.22 35.41
N SER A 276 -6.10 -33.54 35.52
CA SER A 276 -6.68 -34.79 35.02
C SER A 276 -6.88 -34.81 33.50
N LYS A 277 -6.91 -33.64 32.85
CA LYS A 277 -7.17 -33.47 31.41
C LYS A 277 -5.93 -33.11 30.61
N MET A 278 -4.85 -32.69 31.28
CA MET A 278 -3.57 -32.33 30.68
C MET A 278 -2.63 -33.53 30.58
N THR A 279 -1.78 -33.56 29.56
CA THR A 279 -0.71 -34.56 29.45
C THR A 279 0.38 -34.31 30.48
N HIS A 280 1.04 -35.38 30.95
CA HIS A 280 2.14 -35.26 31.92
C HIS A 280 3.27 -34.38 31.38
N ASP A 281 3.65 -34.57 30.12
CA ASP A 281 4.71 -33.79 29.46
C ASP A 281 4.42 -32.29 29.44
N LEU A 282 3.21 -31.87 29.03
CA LEU A 282 2.84 -30.45 29.00
C LEU A 282 2.79 -29.84 30.40
N LYS A 283 2.34 -30.61 31.40
CA LYS A 283 2.35 -30.18 32.80
C LYS A 283 3.77 -29.97 33.31
N GLU A 284 4.67 -30.92 33.03
CA GLU A 284 6.08 -30.83 33.41
C GLU A 284 6.77 -29.63 32.73
N GLN A 285 6.45 -29.36 31.47
CA GLN A 285 6.96 -28.17 30.75
C GLN A 285 6.51 -26.86 31.38
N ILE A 286 5.23 -26.74 31.77
CA ILE A 286 4.69 -25.52 32.41
C ILE A 286 5.31 -25.32 33.80
N LEU A 287 5.54 -26.40 34.56
CA LEU A 287 6.14 -26.32 35.88
C LEU A 287 7.66 -26.13 35.83
N GLY A 288 8.33 -26.61 34.79
CA GLY A 288 9.79 -26.55 34.64
C GLY A 288 10.31 -25.19 34.14
N ASP A 289 11.54 -24.85 34.52
CA ASP A 289 12.15 -23.54 34.22
C ASP A 289 12.62 -23.36 32.78
N LEU A 290 12.94 -24.47 32.08
CA LEU A 290 13.53 -24.43 30.74
C LEU A 290 12.62 -23.72 29.73
N LEU A 291 11.31 -24.02 29.76
CA LEU A 291 10.32 -23.36 28.90
C LEU A 291 10.34 -21.85 29.11
N TRP A 292 10.30 -21.42 30.37
CA TRP A 292 10.24 -19.99 30.71
C TRP A 292 11.50 -19.24 30.31
N ALA A 293 12.68 -19.85 30.50
CA ALA A 293 13.94 -19.29 30.06
C ALA A 293 13.99 -19.13 28.52
N ASN A 294 13.49 -20.11 27.78
CA ASN A 294 13.41 -20.03 26.31
C ASN A 294 12.44 -18.95 25.84
N LEU A 295 11.26 -18.85 26.46
CA LEU A 295 10.28 -17.81 26.15
C LEU A 295 10.80 -16.41 26.49
N GLU A 296 11.57 -16.27 27.57
CA GLU A 296 12.24 -15.02 27.92
C GLU A 296 13.33 -14.64 26.92
N ALA A 297 14.17 -15.59 26.51
CA ALA A 297 15.17 -15.37 25.48
C ALA A 297 14.53 -14.96 24.14
N LEU A 298 13.42 -15.60 23.75
CA LEU A 298 12.66 -15.22 22.56
C LEU A 298 12.04 -13.83 22.65
N ASP A 299 11.44 -13.49 23.79
CA ASP A 299 10.86 -12.16 23.99
C ASP A 299 11.93 -11.07 23.90
N TYR A 300 13.07 -11.26 24.56
CA TYR A 300 14.22 -10.35 24.48
C TYR A 300 14.73 -10.20 23.05
N PHE A 301 14.84 -11.31 22.33
CA PHE A 301 15.33 -11.33 20.96
C PHE A 301 14.34 -10.67 19.98
N LEU A 302 13.04 -10.97 20.05
CA LEU A 302 12.02 -10.52 19.09
C LEU A 302 11.56 -9.08 19.33
N THR A 303 11.60 -8.59 20.58
CA THR A 303 11.18 -7.23 20.94
C THR A 303 11.81 -6.12 20.09
N PRO A 304 13.15 -6.04 19.91
CA PRO A 304 13.76 -4.99 19.10
C PRO A 304 13.30 -5.05 17.63
N PHE A 305 13.14 -6.25 17.06
CA PHE A 305 12.65 -6.39 15.69
C PHE A 305 11.21 -5.93 15.54
N VAL A 306 10.30 -6.29 16.45
CA VAL A 306 8.90 -5.83 16.38
C VAL A 306 8.81 -4.31 16.56
N LYS A 307 9.63 -3.71 17.44
CA LYS A 307 9.73 -2.25 17.55
C LYS A 307 10.22 -1.60 16.26
N LEU A 308 11.28 -2.16 15.67
CA LEU A 308 11.83 -1.68 14.41
C LEU A 308 10.80 -1.77 13.27
N ILE A 309 10.07 -2.89 13.16
CA ILE A 309 8.98 -3.06 12.19
C ILE A 309 7.90 -2.00 12.40
N ARG A 310 7.44 -1.79 13.64
CA ARG A 310 6.45 -0.75 13.95
C ARG A 310 6.96 0.65 13.62
N LEU A 311 8.26 0.91 13.77
CA LEU A 311 8.88 2.17 13.38
C LEU A 311 8.87 2.33 11.85
N PHE A 312 9.21 1.28 11.10
CA PHE A 312 9.14 1.29 9.64
C PHE A 312 7.72 1.40 9.08
N GLU A 313 6.73 0.83 9.76
CA GLU A 313 5.31 0.96 9.40
C GLU A 313 4.71 2.32 9.83
N SER A 314 5.45 3.15 10.57
CA SER A 314 5.01 4.48 10.95
C SER A 314 5.30 5.50 9.85
N ASP A 315 4.55 6.60 9.81
CA ASP A 315 4.75 7.70 8.84
C ASP A 315 5.98 8.60 9.15
N ILE A 316 6.84 8.21 10.10
CA ILE A 316 7.89 9.06 10.70
C ILE A 316 9.35 8.62 10.40
N PRO A 317 9.68 7.49 9.73
CA PRO A 317 10.98 6.88 9.96
C PRO A 317 12.11 7.69 9.30
N LEU A 318 12.98 8.27 10.14
CA LEU A 318 14.31 8.73 9.74
C LEU A 318 15.28 7.57 9.97
N LEU A 319 16.02 7.19 8.91
CA LEU A 319 17.06 6.15 8.94
C LEU A 319 18.11 6.39 10.06
N SER A 320 18.29 7.64 10.49
CA SER A 320 19.19 8.02 11.58
C SER A 320 18.85 7.35 12.91
N TYR A 321 17.58 7.01 13.17
CA TYR A 321 17.18 6.37 14.43
C TYR A 321 17.61 4.91 14.55
N ILE A 322 17.97 4.24 13.44
CA ILE A 322 18.36 2.83 13.44
C ILE A 322 19.73 2.60 14.10
N TYR A 323 20.59 3.62 14.09
CA TYR A 323 21.95 3.53 14.64
C TYR A 323 22.05 4.01 16.10
N GLU A 324 20.95 4.47 16.70
CA GLU A 324 20.92 5.04 18.06
C GLU A 324 20.30 4.13 19.13
N GLU A 325 19.61 3.03 18.77
CA GLU A 325 19.18 1.95 19.68
C GLU A 325 20.04 0.70 19.54
#